data_AF-A0A7S1QQ56-F1
#
_entry.id   AF-A0A7S1QQ56-F1
#
_cell.length_a   1.000
_cell.length_b   1.000
_cell.length_c   1.000
_cell.angle_alpha   90.00
_cell.angle_beta   90.00
_cell.angle_gamma   90.00
#
_symmetry.space_group_name_H-M   'P 1'
#
loop_
_entity.id
_entity.type
_entity.pdbx_description
1 polymer ?
#
loop_
_entity_poly.entity_id
_entity_poly.type
_entity_poly.pdbx_seq_one_letter_code
_entity_poly.pdbx_strand_id
1 'polypeptide(L)'
;GCPVGTIFIVDEANSEIWSRSMAGYEGVVRRPLDEKASIASWVANHGVEDHCEDTATDPRFCRDIDELTGCPAKRVLTCPVFSQSNPEKVIAVVQFFNKPGGFLEEDKRVMRLLCKHCSIFMAKVM
;
A
#
# COMPACT_ATOMS: atom_id res chain seq x y z
N GLY A 1 10.18 10.33 -7.16
CA GLY A 1 10.75 10.95 -5.95
C GLY A 1 9.67 11.09 -4.89
N CYS A 2 9.19 9.96 -4.38
CA CYS A 2 8.29 9.93 -3.22
C CYS A 2 9.17 9.72 -1.98
N PRO A 3 9.01 10.50 -0.90
CA PRO A 3 9.84 10.36 0.30
C PRO A 3 9.61 9.04 1.03
N VAL A 4 8.39 8.51 0.97
CA VAL A 4 8.02 7.24 1.59
C VAL A 4 7.34 6.35 0.55
N GLY A 5 7.76 5.09 0.54
CA GLY A 5 7.12 4.01 -0.18
C GLY A 5 7.15 2.75 0.67
N THR A 6 6.16 1.88 0.49
CA THR A 6 6.11 0.62 1.21
C THR A 6 5.31 -0.42 0.44
N ILE A 7 5.58 -1.69 0.74
CA ILE A 7 4.76 -2.82 0.32
C ILE A 7 4.26 -3.56 1.56
N PHE A 8 2.94 -3.71 1.65
CA PHE A 8 2.28 -4.53 2.65
C PHE A 8 1.97 -5.90 2.05
N ILE A 9 2.34 -6.97 2.74
CA ILE A 9 1.99 -8.35 2.40
C ILE A 9 0.68 -8.70 3.11
N VAL A 10 -0.25 -9.34 2.40
CA VAL A 10 -1.50 -9.84 2.98
C VAL A 10 -1.25 -11.17 3.67
N ASP A 11 -1.57 -11.24 4.96
CA ASP A 11 -1.55 -12.46 5.77
C ASP A 11 -2.99 -12.81 6.15
N GLU A 12 -3.66 -13.57 5.29
CA GLU A 12 -5.05 -14.00 5.51
C GLU A 12 -5.20 -14.88 6.74
N ALA A 13 -4.18 -15.67 7.09
CA ALA A 13 -4.25 -16.60 8.21
C ALA A 13 -4.38 -15.86 9.55
N ASN A 14 -3.73 -14.69 9.66
CA ASN A 14 -3.83 -13.83 10.83
C ASN A 14 -4.86 -12.69 10.64
N SER A 15 -5.45 -12.54 9.45
CA SER A 15 -6.31 -11.40 9.10
C SER A 15 -5.60 -10.05 9.26
N GLU A 16 -4.37 -9.97 8.74
CA GLU A 16 -3.51 -8.79 8.84
C GLU A 16 -2.87 -8.43 7.49
N ILE A 17 -2.38 -7.20 7.39
CA ILE A 17 -1.34 -6.82 6.44
C ILE A 17 -0.09 -6.41 7.20
N TRP A 18 1.10 -6.71 6.67
CA TRP A 18 2.34 -6.35 7.33
C TRP A 18 3.43 -5.87 6.36
N SER A 19 4.31 -5.00 6.83
CA SER A 19 5.43 -4.49 6.05
C SER A 19 6.69 -4.33 6.89
N ARG A 20 7.84 -4.56 6.25
CA ARG A 20 9.20 -4.26 6.76
C ARG A 20 9.91 -3.19 5.93
N SER A 21 9.25 -2.63 4.93
CA SER A 21 9.87 -1.82 3.90
C SER A 21 9.57 -0.32 4.04
N MET A 22 9.25 0.13 5.25
CA MET A 22 8.85 1.52 5.44
C MET A 22 10.09 2.43 5.52
N ALA A 23 10.16 3.42 4.64
CA ALA A 23 11.29 4.36 4.63
C ALA A 23 11.45 5.05 6.00
N GLY A 24 12.68 5.00 6.55
CA GLY A 24 12.99 5.61 7.85
C GLY A 24 12.61 4.78 9.08
N TYR A 25 12.02 3.59 8.90
CA TYR A 25 11.60 2.73 10.01
C TYR A 25 12.10 1.28 9.83
N GLU A 26 12.84 0.78 10.82
CA GLU A 26 13.46 -0.56 10.76
C GLU A 26 12.60 -1.69 11.35
N GLY A 27 11.39 -1.38 11.86
CA GLY A 27 10.50 -2.36 12.46
C GLY A 27 9.52 -3.02 11.49
N VAL A 28 8.64 -3.87 12.03
CA VAL A 28 7.51 -4.46 11.30
C VAL A 28 6.26 -3.67 11.60
N VAL A 29 5.67 -3.06 10.57
CA VAL A 29 4.35 -2.43 10.67
C VAL A 29 3.30 -3.51 10.39
N ARG A 30 2.32 -3.67 11.29
CA ARG A 30 1.18 -4.57 11.10
C ARG A 30 -0.12 -3.80 11.21
N ARG A 31 -1.12 -4.18 10.43
CA ARG A 31 -2.48 -3.64 10.48
C ARG A 31 -3.49 -4.76 10.34
N PRO A 32 -4.65 -4.67 10.99
CA PRO A 32 -5.77 -5.54 10.67
C PRO A 32 -6.13 -5.45 9.18
N LEU A 33 -6.50 -6.58 8.59
CA LEU A 33 -7.13 -6.66 7.26
C LEU A 33 -8.61 -6.22 7.34
N ASP A 34 -8.87 -5.13 8.05
CA ASP A 34 -10.17 -4.50 8.20
C ASP A 34 -10.20 -3.24 7.33
N GLU A 35 -11.26 -3.06 6.53
CA GLU A 35 -11.38 -1.98 5.55
C GLU A 35 -11.36 -0.56 6.16
N LYS A 36 -11.60 -0.43 7.47
CA LYS A 36 -11.55 0.84 8.21
C LYS A 36 -10.22 1.04 8.92
N ALA A 37 -9.40 0.00 9.05
CA ALA A 37 -8.13 0.07 9.77
C ALA A 37 -7.05 0.83 9.00
N SER A 38 -7.03 0.72 7.66
CA SER A 38 -6.11 1.50 6.82
C SER A 38 -6.61 1.58 5.37
N ILE A 39 -6.16 2.60 4.62
CA ILE A 39 -6.35 2.66 3.15
C ILE A 39 -5.76 1.41 2.48
N ALA A 40 -4.62 0.89 2.96
CA ALA A 40 -4.02 -0.33 2.43
C ALA A 40 -4.91 -1.56 2.65
N SER A 41 -5.51 -1.70 3.83
CA SER A 41 -6.45 -2.78 4.16
C SER A 41 -7.73 -2.65 3.33
N TRP A 42 -8.22 -1.43 3.10
CA TRP A 42 -9.35 -1.18 2.20
C TRP A 42 -9.05 -1.65 0.78
N VAL A 43 -7.90 -1.27 0.23
CA VAL A 43 -7.46 -1.71 -1.11
C VAL A 43 -7.25 -3.22 -1.17
N ALA A 44 -6.70 -3.83 -0.12
CA ALA A 44 -6.53 -5.28 -0.04
C ALA A 44 -7.88 -6.02 -0.11
N ASN A 45 -8.90 -5.51 0.58
CA ASN A 45 -10.24 -6.12 0.60
C ASN A 45 -11.03 -5.89 -0.68
N HIS A 46 -10.84 -4.76 -1.37
CA HIS A 46 -11.63 -4.40 -2.54
C HIS A 46 -10.95 -4.71 -3.88
N GLY A 47 -9.62 -4.86 -3.90
CA GLY A 47 -8.86 -5.05 -5.13
C GLY A 47 -8.93 -3.83 -6.07
N VAL A 48 -9.21 -2.64 -5.56
CA VAL A 48 -9.33 -1.41 -6.34
C VAL A 48 -8.23 -0.43 -5.95
N GLU A 49 -7.59 0.19 -6.95
CA GLU A 49 -6.64 1.29 -6.73
C GLU A 49 -7.31 2.49 -6.03
N ASP A 50 -6.64 3.06 -5.04
CA ASP A 50 -7.11 4.24 -4.31
C ASP A 50 -6.06 5.37 -4.40
N HIS A 51 -6.53 6.57 -4.72
CA HIS A 51 -5.73 7.79 -4.74
C HIS A 51 -6.35 8.82 -3.80
N CYS A 52 -5.79 8.90 -2.59
CA CYS A 52 -6.22 9.82 -1.57
C CYS A 52 -5.42 11.13 -1.69
N GLU A 53 -6.11 12.22 -2.04
CA GLU A 53 -5.50 13.55 -2.23
C GLU A 53 -5.40 14.38 -0.95
N ASP A 54 -6.12 14.00 0.10
CA ASP A 54 -6.05 14.62 1.42
C ASP A 54 -6.32 13.60 2.55
N THR A 55 -5.24 13.06 3.10
CA THR A 55 -5.26 12.10 4.21
C THR A 55 -5.83 12.66 5.50
N ALA A 56 -5.92 13.97 5.68
CA ALA A 56 -6.51 14.56 6.89
C ALA A 56 -8.02 14.35 6.96
N THR A 57 -8.67 14.16 5.80
CA THR A 57 -10.12 13.99 5.66
C THR A 57 -10.56 12.54 5.48
N ASP A 58 -9.62 11.63 5.18
CA ASP A 58 -9.93 10.23 4.96
C ASP A 58 -9.96 9.46 6.29
N PRO A 59 -11.12 8.93 6.73
CA PRO A 59 -11.24 8.22 8.00
C PRO A 59 -10.47 6.89 8.04
N ARG A 60 -10.08 6.35 6.88
CA ARG A 60 -9.27 5.13 6.75
C ARG A 60 -7.78 5.43 6.89
N PHE A 61 -7.36 6.71 6.92
CA PHE A 61 -5.95 7.03 7.05
C PHE A 61 -5.47 6.81 8.48
N CYS A 62 -4.40 6.01 8.65
CA CYS A 62 -3.82 5.78 9.95
C CYS A 62 -2.58 6.65 10.19
N ARG A 63 -2.68 7.52 11.20
CA ARG A 63 -1.75 8.64 11.43
C ARG A 63 -0.41 8.24 12.05
N ASP A 64 -0.31 7.08 12.66
CA ASP A 64 0.95 6.56 13.21
C ASP A 64 2.05 6.41 12.14
N ILE A 65 1.70 6.32 10.85
CA ILE A 65 2.70 6.33 9.77
C ILE A 65 3.53 7.62 9.75
N ASP A 66 2.95 8.74 10.17
CA ASP A 66 3.65 10.03 10.24
C ASP A 66 4.74 9.99 11.32
N GLU A 67 4.44 9.34 12.45
CA GLU A 67 5.38 9.13 13.55
C GLU A 67 6.48 8.15 13.17
N LEU A 68 6.11 7.03 12.52
CA LEU A 68 7.05 5.99 12.10
C LEU A 68 8.06 6.51 11.06
N THR A 69 7.62 7.35 10.14
CA THR A 69 8.45 7.83 9.01
C THR A 69 9.08 9.20 9.25
N GLY A 70 8.58 9.96 10.24
CA GLY A 70 8.88 11.37 10.41
C GLY A 70 8.38 12.25 9.25
N CYS A 71 7.54 11.71 8.36
CA CYS A 71 7.03 12.38 7.17
C CYS A 71 5.50 12.48 7.25
N PRO A 72 4.92 13.68 7.52
CA PRO A 72 3.48 13.86 7.52
C PRO A 72 2.86 13.52 6.16
N ALA A 73 2.08 12.45 6.10
CA ALA A 73 1.39 12.06 4.89
C ALA A 73 0.29 13.09 4.59
N LYS A 74 0.23 13.51 3.33
CA LYS A 74 -0.82 14.38 2.79
C LYS A 74 -1.57 13.69 1.65
N ARG A 75 -0.83 12.91 0.85
CA ARG A 75 -1.35 12.19 -0.31
C ARG A 75 -0.80 10.79 -0.34
N VAL A 76 -1.61 9.83 -0.75
CA VAL A 76 -1.18 8.44 -0.95
C VAL A 76 -1.80 7.86 -2.21
N LEU A 77 -0.97 7.17 -2.99
CA LEU A 77 -1.41 6.31 -4.07
C LEU A 77 -1.21 4.86 -3.62
N THR A 78 -2.30 4.09 -3.62
CA THR A 78 -2.36 2.72 -3.11
C THR A 78 -2.83 1.79 -4.23
N CYS A 79 -2.07 0.75 -4.54
CA CYS A 79 -2.39 -0.18 -5.63
C CYS A 79 -2.30 -1.64 -5.17
N PRO A 80 -3.28 -2.49 -5.50
CA PRO A 80 -3.24 -3.90 -5.16
C PRO A 80 -2.26 -4.67 -6.05
N VAL A 81 -1.67 -5.73 -5.49
CA VAL A 81 -0.88 -6.74 -6.18
C VAL A 81 -1.68 -8.04 -6.15
N PHE A 82 -2.09 -8.51 -7.31
CA PHE A 82 -2.86 -9.75 -7.45
C PHE A 82 -1.97 -10.98 -7.55
N SER A 83 -2.47 -12.14 -7.15
CA SER A 83 -1.79 -13.42 -7.36
C SER A 83 -1.70 -13.79 -8.85
N GLN A 84 -0.59 -14.44 -9.24
CA GLN A 84 -0.46 -15.04 -10.57
C GLN A 84 -1.39 -16.26 -10.75
N SER A 85 -1.63 -17.03 -9.68
CA SER A 85 -2.43 -18.25 -9.72
C SER A 85 -3.93 -17.99 -9.52
N ASN A 86 -4.28 -16.88 -8.88
CA ASN A 86 -5.66 -16.43 -8.69
C ASN A 86 -5.74 -14.91 -8.91
N PRO A 87 -6.09 -14.45 -10.13
CA PRO A 87 -6.14 -13.03 -10.46
C PRO A 87 -7.13 -12.18 -9.66
N GLU A 88 -8.07 -12.81 -8.94
CA GLU A 88 -9.02 -12.10 -8.06
C GLU A 88 -8.47 -11.91 -6.64
N LYS A 89 -7.41 -12.63 -6.28
CA LYS A 89 -6.82 -12.59 -4.94
C LYS A 89 -5.74 -11.52 -4.83
N VAL A 90 -5.93 -10.56 -3.95
CA VAL A 90 -4.87 -9.60 -3.56
C VAL A 90 -3.92 -10.27 -2.56
N ILE A 91 -2.62 -10.24 -2.87
CA ILE A 91 -1.55 -10.85 -2.04
C ILE A 91 -0.63 -9.82 -1.40
N ALA A 92 -0.62 -8.60 -1.93
CA ALA A 92 0.11 -7.47 -1.38
C ALA A 92 -0.52 -6.14 -1.83
N VAL A 93 -0.12 -5.05 -1.19
CA VAL A 93 -0.54 -3.69 -1.53
C VAL A 93 0.69 -2.79 -1.54
N VAL A 94 0.88 -2.02 -2.61
CA VAL A 94 1.98 -1.06 -2.74
C VAL A 94 1.45 0.34 -2.48
N GLN A 95 2.18 1.13 -1.68
CA GLN A 95 1.86 2.52 -1.38
C GLN A 95 3.05 3.44 -1.66
N PHE A 96 2.76 4.60 -2.23
CA PHE A 96 3.67 5.74 -2.27
C PHE A 96 2.99 6.97 -1.69
N PHE A 97 3.74 7.74 -0.91
CA PHE A 97 3.24 8.92 -0.24
C PHE A 97 3.87 10.19 -0.82
N ASN A 98 3.12 11.28 -0.81
CA ASN A 98 3.63 12.64 -0.99
C ASN A 98 4.49 12.85 -2.25
N LYS A 99 4.07 12.35 -3.42
CA LYS A 99 4.73 12.73 -4.68
C LYS A 99 4.68 14.26 -4.85
N PRO A 100 5.82 14.95 -5.07
CA PRO A 100 5.82 16.37 -5.38
C PRO A 100 5.03 16.67 -6.66
N GLY A 101 4.12 17.63 -6.60
CA GLY A 101 3.21 17.95 -7.71
C GLY A 101 1.99 17.03 -7.85
N GLY A 102 1.81 16.04 -6.96
CA GLY A 102 0.70 15.10 -7.00
C GLY A 102 0.95 13.88 -7.89
N PHE A 103 0.06 12.89 -7.80
CA PHE A 103 0.08 11.71 -8.67
C PHE A 103 -0.75 11.98 -9.93
N LEU A 104 -0.14 11.73 -11.08
CA LEU A 104 -0.74 11.86 -12.40
C LEU A 104 -1.17 10.48 -12.91
N GLU A 105 -1.96 10.44 -13.99
CA GLU A 105 -2.40 9.19 -14.61
C GLU A 105 -1.22 8.31 -15.08
N GLU A 106 -0.12 8.91 -15.53
CA GLU A 106 1.08 8.15 -15.89
C GLU A 106 1.71 7.46 -14.66
N ASP A 107 1.64 8.08 -13.48
CA ASP A 107 2.14 7.43 -12.25
C ASP A 107 1.29 6.21 -11.89
N LYS A 108 -0.04 6.33 -12.03
CA LYS A 108 -0.95 5.20 -11.83
C LYS A 108 -0.66 4.07 -12.82
N ARG A 109 -0.40 4.41 -14.08
CA ARG A 109 -0.02 3.43 -15.12
C ARG A 109 1.29 2.71 -14.76
N VAL A 110 2.31 3.46 -14.36
CA VAL A 110 3.61 2.90 -13.93
C VAL A 110 3.45 2.06 -12.66
N MET A 111 2.64 2.51 -11.70
CA MET A 111 2.34 1.78 -10.47
C MET A 111 1.69 0.43 -10.74
N ARG A 112 0.69 0.37 -11.64
CA ARG A 112 0.04 -0.88 -12.04
C ARG A 112 1.02 -1.83 -12.72
N LEU A 113 1.93 -1.31 -13.56
CA LEU A 113 3.00 -2.12 -14.17
C LEU A 113 3.94 -2.68 -13.09
N LEU A 114 4.38 -1.85 -12.16
CA LEU A 114 5.21 -2.27 -11.03
C LEU A 114 4.52 -3.38 -10.22
N CYS A 115 3.24 -3.23 -9.89
CA CYS A 115 2.47 -4.24 -9.15
C CYS A 115 2.38 -5.57 -9.90
N LYS A 116 2.21 -5.55 -11.23
CA LYS A 116 2.28 -6.76 -12.07
C LYS A 116 3.65 -7.45 -11.97
N HIS A 117 4.75 -6.69 -11.99
CA HIS A 117 6.08 -7.26 -11.80
C HIS A 117 6.28 -7.81 -10.39
N CYS A 118 5.83 -7.10 -9.34
CA CYS A 118 5.86 -7.59 -7.96
C CYS A 118 5.16 -8.95 -7.83
N SER A 119 3.99 -9.11 -8.45
CA SER A 119 3.23 -10.37 -8.47
C SER A 119 4.08 -11.56 -8.98
N ILE A 120 4.83 -11.35 -10.07
CA ILE A 120 5.72 -12.39 -10.65
C ILE A 120 6.84 -12.78 -9.68
N PHE A 121 7.42 -11.82 -8.95
CA PHE A 121 8.47 -12.10 -7.97
C PHE A 121 7.92 -12.82 -6.74
N MET A 122 6.76 -12.39 -6.23
CA MET A 122 6.14 -12.97 -5.04
C MET A 122 5.70 -14.43 -5.28
N ALA A 123 5.26 -14.76 -6.49
CA ALA A 123 4.92 -16.13 -6.87
C ALA A 123 6.10 -17.12 -6.81
N LYS A 124 7.35 -16.64 -6.68
CA LYS A 124 8.55 -17.48 -6.56
C LYS A 124 9.03 -17.66 -5.12
N VAL A 125 8.49 -16.87 -4.19
CA VAL A 125 8.96 -16.78 -2.79
C VAL A 125 7.90 -17.26 -1.80
N MET A 126 6.62 -17.21 -2.19
CA MET A 126 5.49 -17.83 -1.50
C MET A 126 5.23 -19.23 -2.09
#